data_AF-A0A954Y9D2-F1
#
_entry.id   AF-A0A954Y9D2-F1
#
_cell.length_a   1.000
_cell.length_b   1.000
_cell.length_c   1.000
_cell.angle_alpha   90.00
_cell.angle_beta   90.00
_cell.angle_gamma   90.00
#
_symmetry.space_group_name_H-M   'P 1'
#
loop_
_entity.id
_entity.type
_entity.pdbx_description
1 polymer ?
#
loop_
_entity_poly.entity_id
_entity_poly.type
_entity_poly.pdbx_seq_one_letter_code
_entity_poly.pdbx_strand_id
1 'polypeptide(L)'
;QTDSRPMDEAKEPEGDVLYDLYKLVANEDAVAEMAALYRRGGFGYGDIKKALADAAENYWGEVRERRASLAASPDTVRDVLAAGAKKAREKASAVLERAQQACGLKGF
;
A
#
# COMPACT_ATOMS: atom_id res chain seq x y z
N GLN A 1 -14.39 14.17 1.93
CA GLN A 1 -15.50 15.09 2.26
C GLN A 1 -16.63 14.22 2.77
N THR A 2 -17.21 14.50 3.94
CA THR A 2 -18.38 13.79 4.47
C THR A 2 -19.58 14.73 4.38
N ASP A 3 -20.76 14.25 4.01
CA ASP A 3 -21.96 15.09 4.00
C ASP A 3 -22.58 15.18 5.40
N SER A 4 -23.56 16.08 5.58
CA SER A 4 -24.20 16.36 6.87
C SER A 4 -25.51 15.60 7.07
N ARG A 5 -25.73 14.48 6.37
CA ARG A 5 -26.95 13.69 6.51
C ARG A 5 -27.04 13.06 7.90
N PRO A 6 -28.24 13.01 8.51
CA PRO A 6 -28.42 12.38 9.80
C PRO A 6 -28.17 10.87 9.77
N MET A 7 -28.00 10.27 10.94
CA MET A 7 -27.54 8.88 11.10
C MET A 7 -28.56 7.85 10.61
N ASP A 8 -29.84 8.17 10.77
CA ASP A 8 -31.02 7.37 10.43
C ASP A 8 -31.29 7.30 8.93
N GLU A 9 -30.84 8.30 8.15
CA GLU A 9 -30.94 8.27 6.70
C GLU A 9 -29.95 7.29 6.05
N ALA A 10 -30.47 6.53 5.08
CA ALA A 10 -29.69 5.69 4.20
C ALA A 10 -28.65 6.52 3.43
N LYS A 11 -27.46 5.95 3.25
CA LYS A 11 -26.33 6.60 2.59
C LYS A 11 -25.96 5.79 1.35
N GLU A 12 -25.64 6.48 0.27
CA GLU A 12 -25.10 5.83 -0.93
C GLU A 12 -23.62 5.53 -0.68
N PRO A 13 -23.19 4.25 -0.76
CA PRO A 13 -21.79 3.90 -0.56
C PRO A 13 -20.92 4.35 -1.74
N GLU A 14 -21.46 4.32 -2.96
CA GLU A 14 -20.74 4.74 -4.16
C GLU A 14 -20.54 6.25 -4.18
N GLY A 15 -19.28 6.69 -4.27
CA GLY A 15 -18.91 8.10 -4.22
C GLY A 15 -18.64 8.65 -2.81
N ASP A 16 -18.83 7.83 -1.75
CA ASP A 16 -18.38 8.19 -0.41
C ASP A 16 -16.89 7.83 -0.21
N VAL A 17 -16.08 8.84 0.09
CA VAL A 17 -14.62 8.69 0.23
C VAL A 17 -14.24 7.73 1.36
N LEU A 18 -15.00 7.66 2.45
CA LEU A 18 -14.67 6.76 3.56
C LEU A 18 -14.95 5.31 3.16
N TYR A 19 -16.04 5.06 2.44
CA TYR A 19 -16.33 3.73 1.88
C TYR A 19 -15.29 3.31 0.84
N ASP A 20 -14.90 4.23 -0.05
CA ASP A 20 -13.85 3.96 -1.05
C ASP A 20 -12.50 3.62 -0.39
N LEU A 21 -12.10 4.35 0.65
CA LEU A 21 -10.88 4.04 1.41
C LEU A 21 -11.00 2.71 2.15
N TYR A 22 -12.18 2.40 2.71
CA TYR A 22 -12.44 1.14 3.41
C TYR A 22 -12.23 -0.07 2.49
N LYS A 23 -12.71 0.01 1.25
CA LYS A 23 -12.52 -1.02 0.22
C LYS A 23 -11.07 -1.36 -0.10
N LEU A 24 -10.14 -0.42 0.11
CA LEU A 24 -8.72 -0.65 -0.19
C LEU A 24 -8.01 -1.50 0.86
N VAL A 25 -8.58 -1.60 2.07
CA VAL A 25 -7.92 -2.19 3.24
C VAL A 25 -8.72 -3.29 3.92
N ALA A 26 -10.04 -3.34 3.69
CA ALA A 26 -10.91 -4.39 4.21
C ALA A 26 -11.01 -5.57 3.22
N ASN A 27 -11.40 -6.73 3.74
CA ASN A 27 -11.70 -7.90 2.90
C ASN A 27 -13.07 -7.76 2.21
N GLU A 28 -13.32 -8.59 1.19
CA GLU A 28 -14.52 -8.50 0.35
C GLU A 28 -15.83 -8.66 1.14
N ASP A 29 -15.86 -9.57 2.11
CA ASP A 29 -17.03 -9.81 2.96
C ASP A 29 -17.37 -8.57 3.80
N ALA A 30 -16.36 -8.00 4.46
CA ALA A 30 -16.51 -6.80 5.28
C ALA A 30 -16.94 -5.57 4.44
N VAL A 31 -16.45 -5.48 3.19
CA VAL A 31 -16.90 -4.47 2.23
C VAL A 31 -18.38 -4.64 1.89
N ALA A 32 -18.81 -5.87 1.62
CA ALA A 32 -20.21 -6.16 1.30
C ALA A 32 -21.15 -5.85 2.49
N GLU A 33 -20.72 -6.20 3.71
CA GLU A 33 -21.43 -5.86 4.94
C GLU A 33 -21.52 -4.34 5.16
N MET A 34 -20.43 -3.62 4.95
CA MET A 34 -20.41 -2.17 5.03
C MET A 34 -21.34 -1.54 3.98
N ALA A 35 -21.37 -2.05 2.76
CA ALA A 35 -22.30 -1.58 1.73
C ALA A 35 -23.77 -1.78 2.13
N ALA A 36 -24.08 -2.91 2.77
CA ALA A 36 -25.40 -3.19 3.30
C ALA A 36 -25.77 -2.25 4.47
N LEU A 37 -24.81 -1.94 5.35
CA LEU A 37 -24.96 -0.95 6.42
C LEU A 37 -25.26 0.45 5.86
N TYR A 38 -24.55 0.86 4.82
CA TYR A 38 -24.77 2.11 4.08
C TYR A 38 -26.21 2.23 3.59
N ARG A 39 -26.67 1.24 2.84
CA ARG A 39 -28.03 1.20 2.26
C ARG A 39 -29.14 1.05 3.30
N ARG A 40 -28.87 0.39 4.43
CA ARG A 40 -29.85 0.23 5.51
C ARG A 40 -30.04 1.51 6.34
N GLY A 41 -28.99 2.32 6.47
CA GLY A 41 -28.98 3.44 7.41
C GLY A 41 -28.82 2.98 8.87
N GLY A 42 -28.89 3.92 9.81
CA GLY A 42 -28.74 3.65 11.24
C GLY A 42 -27.29 3.52 11.72
N PHE A 43 -26.32 3.97 10.92
CA PHE A 43 -24.91 4.11 11.32
C PHE A 43 -24.39 5.49 10.90
N GLY A 44 -23.42 6.00 11.66
CA GLY A 44 -22.89 7.34 11.47
C GLY A 44 -21.52 7.35 10.80
N TYR A 45 -21.10 8.53 10.38
CA TYR A 45 -19.73 8.76 9.88
C TYR A 45 -18.65 8.42 10.91
N GLY A 46 -18.96 8.49 12.21
CA GLY A 46 -18.06 8.04 13.28
C GLY A 46 -17.80 6.54 13.24
N ASP A 47 -18.81 5.74 12.90
CA ASP A 47 -18.72 4.28 12.92
C ASP A 47 -17.90 3.77 11.74
N ILE A 48 -18.11 4.29 10.53
CA ILE A 48 -17.23 3.94 9.40
C ILE A 48 -15.79 4.42 9.65
N LYS A 49 -15.57 5.60 10.24
CA LYS A 49 -14.20 6.05 10.53
C LYS A 49 -13.47 5.08 11.47
N LYS A 50 -14.16 4.54 12.47
CA LYS A 50 -13.60 3.50 13.36
C LYS A 50 -13.32 2.22 12.59
N ALA A 51 -14.30 1.73 11.83
CA ALA A 51 -14.14 0.52 11.03
C ALA A 51 -12.97 0.63 10.02
N LEU A 52 -12.81 1.80 9.40
CA LEU A 52 -11.68 2.10 8.52
C LEU A 52 -10.36 2.12 9.26
N ALA A 53 -10.29 2.74 10.44
CA ALA A 53 -9.08 2.74 11.24
C ALA A 53 -8.66 1.33 11.67
N ASP A 54 -9.62 0.50 12.09
CA ASP A 54 -9.36 -0.88 12.51
C ASP A 54 -8.93 -1.74 11.31
N ALA A 55 -9.60 -1.62 10.16
CA ALA A 55 -9.22 -2.32 8.94
C ALA A 55 -7.82 -1.90 8.46
N ALA A 56 -7.52 -0.60 8.49
CA ALA A 56 -6.20 -0.07 8.17
C ALA A 56 -5.10 -0.61 9.10
N GLU A 57 -5.34 -0.63 10.41
CA GLU A 57 -4.34 -1.13 11.38
C GLU A 57 -4.02 -2.60 11.12
N ASN A 58 -5.05 -3.42 10.91
CA ASN A 58 -4.87 -4.83 10.61
C ASN A 58 -4.16 -5.05 9.27
N TYR A 59 -4.56 -4.32 8.22
CA TYR A 59 -3.99 -4.48 6.87
C TYR A 59 -2.49 -4.13 6.82
N TRP A 60 -2.07 -3.07 7.52
CA TRP A 60 -0.67 -2.64 7.53
C TRP A 60 0.15 -3.13 8.72
N GLY A 61 -0.45 -3.80 9.71
CA GLY A 61 0.21 -4.21 10.95
C GLY A 61 1.50 -4.97 10.72
N GLU A 62 1.45 -6.09 9.99
CA GLU A 62 2.62 -6.91 9.68
C GLU A 62 3.70 -6.12 8.91
N VAL A 63 3.29 -5.29 7.95
CA VAL A 63 4.23 -4.48 7.15
C VAL A 63 4.91 -3.41 8.01
N ARG A 64 4.19 -2.81 8.97
CA ARG A 64 4.75 -1.84 9.91
C ARG A 64 5.74 -2.50 10.87
N GLU A 65 5.41 -3.67 11.39
CA GLU A 65 6.33 -4.47 12.23
C GLU A 65 7.60 -4.83 11.46
N ARG A 66 7.46 -5.33 10.23
CA ARG A 66 8.59 -5.65 9.35
C ARG A 66 9.43 -4.41 9.02
N ARG A 67 8.80 -3.26 8.77
CA ARG A 67 9.53 -2.01 8.56
C ARG A 67 10.31 -1.62 9.81
N ALA A 68 9.70 -1.74 10.99
CA ALA A 68 10.36 -1.42 12.27
C ALA A 68 11.56 -2.34 12.53
N SER A 69 11.43 -3.64 12.27
CA SER A 69 12.55 -4.59 12.43
C SER A 69 13.71 -4.30 11.46
N LEU A 70 13.41 -3.96 10.21
CA LEU A 70 14.42 -3.54 9.23
C LEU A 70 15.09 -2.21 9.61
N ALA A 71 14.32 -1.25 10.14
CA ALA A 71 14.86 0.02 10.60
C ALA A 71 15.79 -0.16 11.82
N ALA A 72 15.49 -1.13 12.69
CA ALA A 72 16.34 -1.51 13.82
C ALA A 72 17.62 -2.26 13.39
N SER A 73 17.65 -2.80 12.16
CA SER A 73 18.80 -3.55 11.61
C SER A 73 19.28 -2.97 10.28
N PRO A 74 19.95 -1.79 10.28
CA PRO A 74 20.38 -1.13 9.04
C PRO A 74 21.34 -1.97 8.18
N ASP A 75 22.14 -2.83 8.79
CA ASP A 75 23.06 -3.72 8.06
C ASP A 75 22.31 -4.74 7.20
N THR A 76 21.22 -5.31 7.70
CA THR A 76 20.35 -6.18 6.89
C THR A 76 19.83 -5.47 5.64
N VAL A 77 19.47 -4.19 5.76
CA VAL A 77 19.04 -3.38 4.61
C VAL A 77 20.20 -3.18 3.63
N ARG A 78 21.40 -2.87 4.11
CA ARG A 78 22.60 -2.70 3.28
C ARG A 78 22.96 -3.99 2.55
N ASP A 79 22.86 -5.14 3.20
CA ASP A 79 23.15 -6.45 2.60
C ASP A 79 22.18 -6.76 1.45
N VAL A 80 20.88 -6.52 1.67
CA VAL A 80 19.84 -6.67 0.62
C VAL A 80 20.14 -5.75 -0.57
N LEU A 81 20.49 -4.48 -0.31
CA LEU A 81 20.85 -3.53 -1.37
C LEU A 81 22.13 -3.94 -2.10
N ALA A 82 23.16 -4.40 -1.39
CA ALA A 82 24.42 -4.85 -1.97
C ALA A 82 24.21 -6.08 -2.87
N ALA A 83 23.39 -7.04 -2.44
CA ALA A 83 23.03 -8.20 -3.26
C ALA A 83 22.29 -7.80 -4.54
N GLY A 84 21.33 -6.86 -4.43
CA GLY A 84 20.63 -6.30 -5.59
C GLY A 84 21.57 -5.57 -6.54
N ALA A 85 22.48 -4.75 -5.99
CA ALA A 85 23.47 -4.02 -6.77
C ALA A 85 24.43 -4.96 -7.51
N LYS A 86 24.87 -6.06 -6.89
CA LYS A 86 25.71 -7.07 -7.55
C LYS A 86 24.99 -7.67 -8.77
N LYS A 87 23.76 -8.13 -8.60
CA LYS A 87 22.94 -8.71 -9.69
C LYS A 87 22.69 -7.70 -10.82
N ALA A 88 22.41 -6.45 -10.47
CA ALA A 88 22.22 -5.38 -11.45
C ALA A 88 23.52 -5.09 -12.21
N ARG A 89 24.65 -5.01 -11.50
CA ARG A 89 25.97 -4.73 -12.07
C ARG A 89 26.41 -5.81 -13.05
N GLU A 90 26.17 -7.08 -12.78
CA GLU A 90 26.48 -8.17 -13.72
C GLU A 90 25.84 -7.93 -15.11
N LYS A 91 24.56 -7.55 -15.14
CA LYS A 91 23.87 -7.23 -16.41
C LYS A 91 24.36 -5.92 -17.02
N ALA A 92 24.50 -4.88 -16.20
CA ALA A 92 24.90 -3.56 -16.66
C ALA A 92 26.31 -3.55 -17.23
N SER A 93 27.25 -4.28 -16.61
CA SER A 93 28.63 -4.41 -17.08
C SER A 93 28.72 -5.04 -18.47
N ALA A 94 27.91 -6.07 -18.76
CA ALA A 94 27.89 -6.68 -20.09
C ALA A 94 27.33 -5.73 -21.18
N VAL A 95 26.35 -4.90 -20.83
CA VAL A 95 25.82 -3.88 -21.74
C VAL A 95 26.85 -2.77 -21.96
N LEU A 96 27.45 -2.28 -20.87
CA LEU A 96 28.45 -1.23 -20.91
C LEU A 96 29.68 -1.65 -21.72
N GLU A 97 30.13 -2.90 -21.58
CA GLU A 97 31.24 -3.44 -22.36
C GLU A 97 30.96 -3.40 -23.86
N ARG A 98 29.78 -3.86 -24.31
CA ARG A 98 29.41 -3.81 -25.73
C ARG A 98 29.34 -2.38 -26.25
N ALA A 99 28.82 -1.46 -25.44
CA ALA A 99 28.78 -0.03 -25.78
C ALA A 99 30.19 0.56 -25.89
N GLN A 100 31.08 0.26 -24.94
CA GLN A 100 32.47 0.72 -24.96
C GLN A 100 33.23 0.19 -26.17
N GLN A 101 33.04 -1.09 -26.54
CA GLN A 101 33.62 -1.67 -27.75
C GLN A 101 33.11 -0.95 -29.01
N ALA A 102 31.79 -0.76 -29.13
CA ALA A 102 31.19 -0.08 -30.28
C ALA A 102 31.64 1.38 -30.43
N CYS A 103 31.91 2.06 -29.31
CA CYS A 103 32.37 3.44 -29.28
C CYS A 103 33.91 3.59 -29.32
N GLY A 104 34.67 2.50 -29.46
CA GLY A 104 36.14 2.56 -29.48
C GLY A 104 36.77 2.98 -28.15
N LEU A 105 36.04 2.89 -27.04
CA LEU A 105 36.52 3.23 -25.68
C LEU A 105 37.24 2.06 -25.00
N LYS A 106 37.32 0.90 -25.66
CA LYS A 106 37.99 -0.29 -25.17
C LYS A 106 39.17 -0.63 -26.10
N GLY A 107 40.33 -0.04 -25.81
CA GLY A 107 41.65 -0.25 -26.41
C GLY A 107 42.56 0.88 -25.90
N PHE A 108 43.65 0.66 -25.15
CA PHE A 108 44.67 -0.40 -25.18
C PHE A 108 44.74 -1.24 -23.90
#